data_AF-A0A224XLG0-F1
#
_entry.id   AF-A0A224XLG0-F1
#
_cell.length_a   1.000
_cell.length_b   1.000
_cell.length_c   1.000
_cell.angle_alpha   90.00
_cell.angle_beta   90.00
_cell.angle_gamma   90.00
#
_symmetry.space_group_name_H-M   'P 1'
#
loop_
_entity.id
_entity.type
_entity.pdbx_description
1 polymer ?
#
loop_
_entity_poly.entity_id
_entity_poly.type
_entity_poly.pdbx_seq_one_letter_code
_entity_poly.pdbx_strand_id
1 'polypeptide(L)'
;MDWDDIVYLSLLFFSIVFGSVFRQIEDKCMKRNVATLVGTIITLIASRTHFWHPLLFTIANIFIIKFLNKRIIHTVSFAFSFVYLIFFRNTILFGIPYPPAHLNLIQMLMTLKLVGLAFELHDTSKAIEDEKNDPEFEASKIPEPSEGDIFHYSFCYIGILTGPYFSYRMYLDMLNNPFVKHVSCWDHTLERVKMLPFYGVLFLIFTSYFSFDYALTDEFYLERSVWYRIWYVLPVFVQFRTRMYIGMRLSEAVLIMSGLGVYPAVTVPLPGKGPSKEYFF
;
A
#
# COMPACT_ATOMS: atom_id res chain seq x y z
N MET A 1 -20.24 13.63 -3.18
CA MET A 1 -19.02 12.98 -2.69
C MET A 1 -19.40 12.34 -1.37
N ASP A 2 -19.23 11.03 -1.28
CA ASP A 2 -19.68 10.28 -0.10
C ASP A 2 -18.83 10.61 1.13
N TRP A 3 -19.41 10.47 2.31
CA TRP A 3 -18.74 10.76 3.58
C TRP A 3 -17.43 9.95 3.73
N ASP A 4 -17.45 8.71 3.27
CA ASP A 4 -16.30 7.81 3.30
C ASP A 4 -15.14 8.31 2.41
N ASP A 5 -15.44 8.89 1.23
CA ASP A 5 -14.43 9.52 0.38
C ASP A 5 -13.78 10.74 1.03
N ILE A 6 -14.57 11.54 1.77
CA ILE A 6 -14.06 12.69 2.53
C ILE A 6 -13.11 12.23 3.63
N VAL A 7 -13.50 11.21 4.39
CA VAL A 7 -12.66 10.64 5.46
C VAL A 7 -11.35 10.11 4.87
N TYR A 8 -11.42 9.34 3.79
CA TYR A 8 -10.26 8.76 3.13
C TYR A 8 -9.30 9.82 2.57
N LEU A 9 -9.80 10.83 1.84
CA LEU A 9 -8.96 11.92 1.34
C LEU A 9 -8.34 12.72 2.49
N SER A 10 -9.08 12.97 3.57
CA SER A 10 -8.58 13.66 4.77
C SER A 10 -7.42 12.89 5.42
N LEU A 11 -7.55 11.56 5.54
CA LEU A 11 -6.47 10.72 6.08
C LEU A 11 -5.24 10.68 5.16
N LEU A 12 -5.43 10.71 3.83
CA LEU A 12 -4.32 10.82 2.87
C LEU A 12 -3.60 12.17 2.98
N PHE A 13 -4.34 13.29 2.99
CA PHE A 13 -3.73 14.62 3.15
C PHE A 13 -3.02 14.74 4.49
N PHE A 14 -3.62 14.25 5.57
CA PHE A 14 -2.97 14.13 6.86
C PHE A 14 -1.66 13.35 6.75
N SER A 15 -1.65 12.19 6.07
CA SER A 15 -0.44 11.37 5.89
C SER A 15 0.67 12.09 5.11
N ILE A 16 0.30 12.90 4.10
CA ILE A 16 1.26 13.71 3.33
C ILE A 16 1.91 14.77 4.23
N VAL A 17 1.09 15.52 4.98
CA VAL A 17 1.56 16.58 5.88
C VAL A 17 2.39 15.97 7.01
N PHE A 18 1.90 14.89 7.63
CA PHE A 18 2.59 14.18 8.69
C PHE A 18 3.94 13.62 8.23
N GLY A 19 4.08 13.24 6.95
CA GLY A 19 5.35 12.83 6.37
C GLY A 19 6.49 13.82 6.60
N SER A 20 6.20 15.13 6.57
CA SER A 20 7.21 16.18 6.84
C SER A 20 7.75 16.16 8.27
N VAL A 21 6.88 15.88 9.26
CA VAL A 21 7.23 15.75 10.68
C VAL A 21 7.92 14.41 10.92
N PHE A 22 7.38 13.34 10.35
CA PHE A 22 7.92 11.99 10.45
C PHE A 22 9.39 11.90 10.02
N ARG A 23 9.75 12.64 8.98
CA ARG A 23 11.11 12.70 8.44
C ARG A 23 12.15 13.30 9.39
N GLN A 24 11.72 14.14 10.32
CA GLN A 24 12.61 14.80 11.30
C GLN A 24 13.00 13.85 12.44
N ILE A 25 12.33 12.71 12.56
CA ILE A 25 12.63 11.70 13.58
C ILE A 25 13.90 10.95 13.17
N GLU A 26 14.99 11.18 13.91
CA GLU A 26 16.29 10.51 13.66
C GLU A 26 16.41 9.17 14.38
N ASP A 27 15.85 9.04 15.58
CA ASP A 27 15.90 7.78 16.33
C ASP A 27 15.06 6.70 15.64
N LYS A 28 15.70 5.57 15.31
CA LYS A 28 15.10 4.44 14.60
C LYS A 28 13.95 3.82 15.39
N CYS A 29 14.12 3.67 16.70
CA CYS A 29 13.10 3.04 17.55
C CYS A 29 11.86 3.94 17.64
N MET A 30 12.06 5.23 17.93
CA MET A 30 10.98 6.21 17.91
C MET A 30 10.30 6.30 16.55
N LYS A 31 11.06 6.34 15.45
CA LYS A 31 10.52 6.41 14.08
C LYS A 31 9.62 5.22 13.78
N ARG A 32 10.08 4.01 14.10
CA ARG A 32 9.31 2.77 13.95
C ARG A 32 8.01 2.82 14.76
N ASN A 33 8.10 3.17 16.04
CA ASN A 33 6.93 3.20 16.93
C ASN A 33 5.91 4.25 16.51
N VAL A 34 6.35 5.45 16.12
CA VAL A 34 5.49 6.52 15.62
C VAL A 34 4.81 6.10 14.31
N ALA A 35 5.56 5.49 13.39
CA ALA A 35 4.98 5.02 12.12
C ALA A 35 3.84 4.01 12.34
N THR A 36 4.05 3.08 13.27
CA THR A 36 3.06 2.06 13.62
C THR A 36 1.88 2.64 14.37
N LEU A 37 2.11 3.50 15.36
CA LEU A 37 1.04 4.12 16.14
C LEU A 37 0.09 4.90 15.23
N VAL A 38 0.64 5.74 14.34
CA VAL A 38 -0.15 6.52 13.38
C VAL A 38 -0.89 5.60 12.40
N GLY A 39 -0.23 4.55 11.91
CA GLY A 39 -0.87 3.61 10.99
C GLY A 39 -2.00 2.84 11.64
N THR A 40 -1.83 2.37 12.88
CA THR A 40 -2.90 1.75 13.68
C THR A 40 -4.07 2.70 13.90
N ILE A 41 -3.83 3.98 14.22
CA ILE A 41 -4.89 4.99 14.36
C ILE A 41 -5.64 5.17 13.03
N ILE A 42 -4.93 5.29 11.92
CA ILE A 42 -5.52 5.41 10.58
C ILE A 42 -6.37 4.17 10.25
N THR A 43 -5.87 2.96 10.53
CA THR A 43 -6.60 1.71 10.32
C THR A 43 -7.84 1.63 11.20
N LEU A 44 -7.79 2.08 12.46
CA LEU A 44 -8.94 2.14 13.36
C LEU A 44 -10.02 3.08 12.82
N ILE A 45 -9.64 4.28 12.37
CA ILE A 45 -10.58 5.26 11.80
C ILE A 45 -11.22 4.71 10.52
N ALA A 46 -10.42 4.11 9.63
CA ALA A 46 -10.89 3.59 8.34
C ALA A 46 -11.73 2.30 8.47
N SER A 47 -11.40 1.43 9.44
CA SER A 47 -12.04 0.12 9.60
C SER A 47 -13.20 0.13 10.60
N ARG A 48 -13.29 1.17 11.45
CA ARG A 48 -14.29 1.31 12.52
C ARG A 48 -14.40 0.02 13.36
N THR A 49 -15.56 -0.61 13.39
CA THR A 49 -15.86 -1.83 14.15
C THR A 49 -15.14 -3.09 13.64
N HIS A 50 -14.63 -3.06 12.41
CA HIS A 50 -14.03 -4.21 11.72
C HIS A 50 -12.49 -4.25 11.78
N PHE A 51 -11.88 -3.47 12.68
CA PHE A 51 -10.43 -3.45 12.90
C PHE A 51 -9.83 -4.82 13.27
N TRP A 52 -10.63 -5.73 13.79
CA TRP A 52 -10.19 -7.09 14.15
C TRP A 52 -9.68 -7.90 12.96
N HIS A 53 -10.20 -7.66 11.74
CA HIS A 53 -9.78 -8.39 10.54
C HIS A 53 -8.28 -8.21 10.23
N PRO A 54 -7.75 -6.98 10.03
CA PRO A 54 -6.33 -6.78 9.75
C PRO A 54 -5.44 -7.19 10.93
N LEU A 55 -5.94 -7.06 12.18
CA LEU A 55 -5.19 -7.49 13.36
C LEU A 55 -5.00 -9.02 13.39
N LEU A 56 -6.09 -9.79 13.31
CA LEU A 56 -6.04 -11.25 13.30
C LEU A 56 -5.26 -11.78 12.09
N PHE A 57 -5.42 -11.14 10.93
CA PHE A 57 -4.67 -11.46 9.73
C PHE A 57 -3.16 -11.29 9.91
N THR A 58 -2.74 -10.23 10.59
CA THR A 58 -1.33 -9.97 10.90
C THR A 58 -0.78 -11.00 11.87
N ILE A 59 -1.52 -11.29 12.95
CA ILE A 59 -1.12 -12.29 13.95
C ILE A 59 -0.96 -13.68 13.32
N ALA A 60 -1.90 -14.09 12.47
CA ALA A 60 -1.83 -15.36 11.77
C ALA A 60 -0.59 -15.44 10.85
N ASN A 61 -0.28 -14.37 10.13
CA ASN A 61 0.93 -14.32 9.29
C ASN A 61 2.22 -14.26 10.11
N ILE A 62 2.24 -13.59 11.27
CA ILE A 62 3.37 -13.66 12.21
C ILE A 62 3.61 -15.11 12.63
N PHE A 63 2.55 -15.83 12.96
CA PHE A 63 2.65 -17.25 13.33
C PHE A 63 3.21 -18.08 12.17
N ILE A 64 2.71 -17.87 10.95
CA ILE A 64 3.20 -18.57 9.76
C ILE A 64 4.69 -18.29 9.53
N ILE A 65 5.11 -17.03 9.57
CA ILE A 65 6.48 -16.62 9.25
C ILE A 65 7.47 -17.09 10.31
N LYS A 66 7.10 -17.09 11.60
CA LYS A 66 8.03 -17.42 12.70
C LYS A 66 8.11 -18.91 13.00
N PHE A 67 7.02 -19.66 12.89
CA PHE A 67 6.99 -21.05 13.38
C PHE A 67 7.10 -22.12 12.28
N LEU A 68 6.92 -21.77 11.00
CA LEU A 68 7.06 -22.73 9.91
C LEU A 68 8.48 -22.75 9.33
N ASN A 69 8.78 -23.83 8.61
CA ASN A 69 10.05 -23.97 7.90
C ASN A 69 10.18 -22.94 6.76
N LYS A 70 11.31 -22.23 6.74
CA LYS A 70 11.68 -21.19 5.75
C LYS A 70 11.53 -21.63 4.29
N ARG A 71 11.55 -22.93 3.99
CA ARG A 71 11.32 -23.48 2.65
C ARG A 71 9.86 -23.37 2.16
N ILE A 72 8.89 -23.34 3.07
CA ILE A 72 7.44 -23.38 2.73
C ILE A 72 6.67 -22.12 3.18
N ILE A 73 7.28 -21.22 3.96
CA ILE A 73 6.60 -20.03 4.50
C ILE A 73 5.90 -19.19 3.43
N HIS A 74 6.53 -19.00 2.25
CA HIS A 74 5.99 -18.17 1.18
C HIS A 74 4.70 -18.79 0.61
N THR A 75 4.69 -20.10 0.35
CA THR A 75 3.51 -20.82 -0.15
C THR A 75 2.38 -20.82 0.87
N VAL A 76 2.69 -21.07 2.15
CA VAL A 76 1.67 -21.12 3.20
C VAL A 76 1.09 -19.73 3.47
N SER A 77 1.93 -18.70 3.58
CA SER A 77 1.49 -17.31 3.75
C SER A 77 0.66 -16.86 2.54
N PHE A 78 1.08 -17.18 1.32
CA PHE A 78 0.33 -16.91 0.10
C PHE A 78 -1.05 -17.58 0.14
N ALA A 79 -1.10 -18.90 0.37
CA ALA A 79 -2.36 -19.66 0.38
C ALA A 79 -3.31 -19.14 1.46
N PHE A 80 -2.84 -19.00 2.71
CA PHE A 80 -3.64 -18.44 3.80
C PHE A 80 -4.16 -17.03 3.47
N SER A 81 -3.26 -16.16 2.99
CA SER A 81 -3.60 -14.76 2.78
C SER A 81 -4.60 -14.54 1.66
N PHE A 82 -4.46 -15.27 0.55
CA PHE A 82 -5.40 -15.19 -0.57
C PHE A 82 -6.73 -15.89 -0.28
N VAL A 83 -6.74 -17.01 0.46
CA VAL A 83 -7.99 -17.64 0.92
C VAL A 83 -8.75 -16.69 1.85
N TYR A 84 -8.06 -16.03 2.78
CA TYR A 84 -8.66 -15.02 3.65
C TYR A 84 -9.23 -13.84 2.84
N LEU A 85 -8.51 -13.39 1.81
CA LEU A 85 -8.97 -12.31 0.93
C LEU A 85 -10.20 -12.72 0.10
N ILE A 86 -10.26 -13.96 -0.39
CA ILE A 86 -11.44 -14.51 -1.08
C ILE A 86 -12.63 -14.55 -0.12
N PHE A 87 -12.45 -15.03 1.11
CA PHE A 87 -13.48 -14.99 2.14
C PHE A 87 -13.95 -13.55 2.38
N PHE A 88 -13.02 -12.62 2.55
CA PHE A 88 -13.30 -11.21 2.81
C PHE A 88 -14.09 -10.54 1.68
N ARG A 89 -13.80 -10.92 0.42
CA ARG A 89 -14.52 -10.43 -0.77
C ARG A 89 -15.90 -11.04 -0.96
N ASN A 90 -16.18 -12.18 -0.33
CA ASN A 90 -17.41 -12.95 -0.50
C ASN A 90 -18.19 -13.11 0.81
N THR A 91 -18.01 -12.20 1.78
CA THR A 91 -18.69 -12.19 3.09
C THR A 91 -20.22 -12.31 2.99
N ILE A 92 -20.82 -11.72 1.95
CA ILE A 92 -22.27 -11.79 1.70
C ILE A 92 -22.75 -13.23 1.46
N LEU A 93 -21.95 -14.09 0.80
CA LEU A 93 -22.28 -15.50 0.60
C LEU A 93 -22.38 -16.28 1.91
N PHE A 94 -21.72 -15.77 2.96
CA PHE A 94 -21.72 -16.34 4.32
C PHE A 94 -22.73 -15.65 5.25
N GLY A 95 -23.58 -14.76 4.73
CA GLY A 95 -24.56 -14.01 5.54
C GLY A 95 -23.95 -12.91 6.42
N ILE A 96 -22.68 -12.54 6.19
CA ILE A 96 -21.97 -11.49 6.93
C ILE A 96 -22.08 -10.18 6.11
N PRO A 97 -22.36 -9.02 6.74
CA PRO A 97 -22.43 -7.75 6.01
C PRO A 97 -21.10 -7.43 5.32
N TYR A 98 -21.19 -6.84 4.12
CA TYR A 98 -20.00 -6.49 3.35
C TYR A 98 -19.14 -5.48 4.12
N PRO A 99 -17.82 -5.71 4.23
CA PRO A 99 -16.95 -4.82 4.99
C PRO A 99 -16.85 -3.43 4.33
N PRO A 100 -16.53 -2.39 5.11
CA PRO A 100 -16.31 -1.04 4.57
C PRO A 100 -15.26 -1.04 3.44
N ALA A 101 -15.49 -0.23 2.40
CA ALA A 101 -14.62 -0.19 1.23
C ALA A 101 -13.15 0.12 1.56
N HIS A 102 -12.91 0.99 2.55
CA HIS A 102 -11.54 1.34 2.99
C HIS A 102 -10.85 0.19 3.72
N LEU A 103 -11.58 -0.60 4.51
CA LEU A 103 -11.02 -1.78 5.15
C LEU A 103 -10.60 -2.83 4.10
N ASN A 104 -11.37 -2.97 3.02
CA ASN A 104 -11.01 -3.85 1.92
C ASN A 104 -9.69 -3.44 1.25
N LEU A 105 -9.45 -2.13 1.06
CA LEU A 105 -8.18 -1.63 0.55
C LEU A 105 -7.01 -1.92 1.50
N ILE A 106 -7.19 -1.69 2.80
CA ILE A 106 -6.20 -2.03 3.83
C ILE A 106 -5.91 -3.52 3.79
N GLN A 107 -6.93 -4.38 3.75
CA GLN A 107 -6.77 -5.83 3.72
C GLN A 107 -5.98 -6.30 2.50
N MET A 108 -6.25 -5.73 1.32
CA MET A 108 -5.49 -6.02 0.10
C MET A 108 -4.00 -5.66 0.25
N LEU A 109 -3.70 -4.48 0.80
CA LEU A 109 -2.32 -4.03 1.01
C LEU A 109 -1.59 -4.88 2.05
N MET A 110 -2.26 -5.23 3.15
CA MET A 110 -1.72 -6.11 4.18
C MET A 110 -1.40 -7.50 3.62
N THR A 111 -2.27 -8.03 2.77
CA THR A 111 -2.02 -9.29 2.04
C THR A 111 -0.74 -9.19 1.20
N LEU A 112 -0.57 -8.14 0.39
CA LEU A 112 0.64 -7.97 -0.41
C LEU A 112 1.90 -7.82 0.46
N LYS A 113 1.84 -7.03 1.54
CA LYS A 113 2.98 -6.80 2.45
C LYS A 113 3.45 -8.08 3.12
N LEU A 114 2.53 -8.85 3.70
CA LEU A 114 2.88 -10.05 4.48
C LEU A 114 3.30 -11.22 3.58
N VAL A 115 2.63 -11.40 2.44
CA VAL A 115 3.04 -12.40 1.44
C VAL A 115 4.40 -12.01 0.85
N GLY A 116 4.59 -10.74 0.49
CA GLY A 116 5.86 -10.23 -0.02
C GLY A 116 7.01 -10.45 0.96
N LEU A 117 6.81 -10.17 2.24
CA LEU A 117 7.77 -10.47 3.30
C LEU A 117 8.11 -11.96 3.38
N ALA A 118 7.10 -12.84 3.29
CA ALA A 118 7.33 -14.28 3.33
C ALA A 118 8.16 -14.77 2.12
N PHE A 119 7.94 -14.18 0.93
CA PHE A 119 8.79 -14.42 -0.24
C PHE A 119 10.21 -13.89 -0.05
N GLU A 120 10.38 -12.64 0.38
CA GLU A 120 11.71 -12.06 0.63
C GLU A 120 12.52 -12.89 1.64
N LEU A 121 11.88 -13.45 2.67
CA LEU A 121 12.52 -14.31 3.66
C LEU A 121 12.89 -15.68 3.09
N HIS A 122 12.01 -16.27 2.29
CA HIS A 122 12.28 -17.54 1.62
C HIS A 122 13.47 -17.38 0.66
N ASP A 123 13.44 -16.37 -0.18
CA ASP A 123 14.47 -16.08 -1.18
C ASP A 123 15.81 -15.79 -0.51
N THR A 124 15.82 -15.02 0.58
CA THR A 124 17.03 -14.77 1.37
C THR A 124 17.60 -16.07 1.95
N SER A 125 16.74 -16.91 2.53
CA SER A 125 17.18 -18.17 3.14
C SER A 125 17.73 -19.14 2.12
N LYS A 126 17.06 -19.25 0.96
CA LYS A 126 17.48 -20.10 -0.15
C LYS A 126 18.81 -19.64 -0.75
N ALA A 127 18.97 -18.33 -0.97
CA ALA A 127 20.22 -17.79 -1.50
C ALA A 127 21.41 -17.97 -0.53
N ILE A 128 21.18 -17.95 0.79
CA ILE A 128 22.18 -18.32 1.79
C ILE A 128 22.53 -19.81 1.70
N GLU A 129 21.53 -20.70 1.55
CA GLU A 129 21.75 -22.13 1.34
C GLU A 129 22.54 -22.42 0.05
N ASP A 130 22.30 -21.64 -1.01
CA ASP A 130 22.97 -21.75 -2.31
C ASP A 130 24.34 -21.02 -2.35
N GLU A 131 24.83 -20.48 -1.23
CA GLU A 131 26.09 -19.72 -1.10
C GLU A 131 26.23 -18.55 -2.10
N LYS A 132 25.10 -17.94 -2.46
CA LYS A 132 25.05 -16.85 -3.43
C LYS A 132 25.64 -15.57 -2.82
N ASN A 133 26.66 -14.99 -3.47
CA ASN A 133 27.39 -13.81 -2.98
C ASN A 133 27.47 -12.67 -4.02
N ASP A 134 26.44 -12.49 -4.86
CA ASP A 134 26.41 -11.36 -5.78
C ASP A 134 25.97 -10.05 -5.11
N PRO A 135 26.38 -8.88 -5.63
CA PRO A 135 26.01 -7.58 -5.05
C PRO A 135 24.51 -7.29 -5.02
N GLU A 136 23.73 -7.84 -5.96
CA GLU A 136 22.27 -7.69 -5.97
C GLU A 136 21.65 -8.45 -4.80
N PHE A 137 22.16 -9.67 -4.51
CA PHE A 137 21.74 -10.45 -3.36
C PHE A 137 22.02 -9.71 -2.04
N GLU A 138 23.25 -9.24 -1.80
CA GLU A 138 23.57 -8.51 -0.55
C GLU A 138 22.75 -7.22 -0.40
N ALA A 139 22.44 -6.53 -1.50
CA ALA A 139 21.56 -5.36 -1.49
C ALA A 139 20.09 -5.71 -1.16
N SER A 140 19.63 -6.90 -1.56
CA SER A 140 18.24 -7.38 -1.34
C SER A 140 18.04 -8.15 -0.04
N LYS A 141 19.13 -8.61 0.59
CA LYS A 141 19.14 -9.44 1.80
C LYS A 141 18.41 -8.78 2.95
N ILE A 142 17.52 -9.53 3.58
CA ILE A 142 16.80 -9.09 4.78
C ILE A 142 17.21 -9.88 6.03
N PRO A 143 17.34 -9.22 7.20
CA PRO A 143 17.52 -9.92 8.46
C PRO A 143 16.24 -10.67 8.82
N GLU A 144 16.36 -11.72 9.63
CA GLU A 144 15.19 -12.42 10.15
C GLU A 144 14.39 -11.48 11.08
N PRO A 145 13.13 -11.15 10.76
CA PRO A 145 12.35 -10.19 11.51
C PRO A 145 11.91 -10.77 12.87
N SER A 146 11.87 -9.90 13.87
CA SER A 146 11.12 -10.18 15.10
C SER A 146 9.61 -10.08 14.85
N GLU A 147 8.81 -10.67 15.74
CA GLU A 147 7.34 -10.52 15.69
C GLU A 147 6.92 -9.06 15.70
N GLY A 148 7.61 -8.25 16.51
CA GLY A 148 7.42 -6.80 16.57
C GLY A 148 7.73 -6.13 15.23
N ASP A 149 8.80 -6.53 14.53
CA ASP A 149 9.14 -5.93 13.23
C ASP A 149 8.10 -6.24 12.16
N ILE A 150 7.57 -7.46 12.13
CA ILE A 150 6.48 -7.84 11.22
C ILE A 150 5.25 -6.97 11.52
N PHE A 151 4.89 -6.81 12.79
CA PHE A 151 3.78 -5.98 13.21
C PHE A 151 3.99 -4.50 12.84
N HIS A 152 5.17 -3.96 13.13
CA HIS A 152 5.53 -2.58 12.83
C HIS A 152 5.50 -2.30 11.33
N TYR A 153 6.04 -3.21 10.52
CA TYR A 153 5.97 -3.13 9.07
C TYR A 153 4.53 -3.16 8.58
N SER A 154 3.72 -4.10 9.07
CA SER A 154 2.33 -4.30 8.68
C SER A 154 1.51 -3.03 8.92
N PHE A 155 1.54 -2.51 10.15
CA PHE A 155 0.79 -1.32 10.57
C PHE A 155 1.54 0.00 10.37
N CYS A 156 2.61 0.03 9.57
CA CYS A 156 3.25 1.28 9.19
C CYS A 156 2.25 2.16 8.42
N TYR A 157 2.06 3.42 8.85
CA TYR A 157 1.11 4.35 8.21
C TYR A 157 1.40 4.56 6.71
N ILE A 158 2.67 4.45 6.33
CA ILE A 158 3.12 4.61 4.95
C ILE A 158 2.51 3.46 4.14
N GLY A 159 1.67 3.82 3.17
CA GLY A 159 1.04 2.86 2.25
C GLY A 159 0.02 1.92 2.91
N ILE A 160 -0.60 2.27 4.04
CA ILE A 160 -1.63 1.43 4.70
C ILE A 160 -3.02 1.59 4.09
N LEU A 161 -3.41 2.80 3.70
CA LEU A 161 -4.74 3.09 3.14
C LEU A 161 -4.80 2.72 1.66
N THR A 162 -3.93 3.36 0.90
CA THR A 162 -3.73 3.19 -0.52
C THR A 162 -2.29 3.58 -0.79
N GLY A 163 -1.66 2.86 -1.70
CA GLY A 163 -0.32 3.17 -2.13
C GLY A 163 0.27 2.03 -2.92
N PRO A 164 1.29 2.32 -3.73
CA PRO A 164 2.08 1.26 -4.31
C PRO A 164 2.65 0.41 -3.17
N TYR A 165 2.60 -0.90 -3.38
CA TYR A 165 3.28 -1.85 -2.53
C TYR A 165 4.78 -1.51 -2.48
N PHE A 166 5.35 -1.57 -1.28
CA PHE A 166 6.79 -1.51 -1.05
C PHE A 166 7.20 -2.73 -0.25
N SER A 167 8.44 -3.18 -0.46
CA SER A 167 8.95 -4.40 0.15
C SER A 167 9.44 -4.16 1.58
N TYR A 168 9.65 -5.24 2.34
CA TYR A 168 10.18 -5.14 3.70
C TYR A 168 11.62 -4.61 3.70
N ARG A 169 12.40 -4.93 2.67
CA ARG A 169 13.73 -4.35 2.49
C ARG A 169 13.68 -2.82 2.38
N MET A 170 12.78 -2.27 1.56
CA MET A 170 12.63 -0.81 1.41
C MET A 170 12.22 -0.14 2.74
N TYR A 171 11.39 -0.82 3.53
CA TYR A 171 11.01 -0.36 4.86
C TYR A 171 12.24 -0.26 5.79
N LEU A 172 13.08 -1.29 5.81
CA LEU A 172 14.32 -1.28 6.59
C LEU A 172 15.29 -0.20 6.12
N ASP A 173 15.41 0.01 4.81
CA ASP A 173 16.27 1.07 4.25
C ASP A 173 15.85 2.45 4.73
N MET A 174 14.55 2.76 4.75
CA MET A 174 14.06 4.05 5.24
C MET A 174 14.34 4.29 6.73
N LEU A 175 14.41 3.21 7.53
CA LEU A 175 14.76 3.28 8.95
C LEU A 175 16.27 3.39 9.16
N ASN A 176 17.06 2.69 8.34
CA ASN A 176 18.50 2.56 8.55
C ASN A 176 19.34 3.59 7.81
N ASN A 177 18.90 4.04 6.64
CA ASN A 177 19.66 4.86 5.71
C ASN A 177 18.87 6.13 5.37
N PRO A 178 19.03 7.24 6.13
CA PRO A 178 18.25 8.46 5.93
C PRO A 178 18.78 9.30 4.76
N PHE A 179 18.88 8.73 3.55
CA PHE A 179 19.23 9.46 2.32
C PHE A 179 18.32 10.65 2.04
N VAL A 180 17.13 10.61 2.63
CA VAL A 180 16.14 11.68 2.65
C VAL A 180 16.70 13.04 3.08
N LYS A 181 17.78 13.08 3.88
CA LYS A 181 18.44 14.34 4.27
C LYS A 181 19.08 15.08 3.09
N HIS A 182 19.39 14.39 2.01
CA HIS A 182 20.09 14.93 0.84
C HIS A 182 19.15 15.30 -0.32
N VAL A 183 17.83 15.17 -0.14
CA VAL A 183 16.84 15.38 -1.22
C VAL A 183 15.71 16.28 -0.74
N SER A 184 15.28 17.21 -1.59
CA SER A 184 14.09 18.01 -1.35
C SER A 184 12.82 17.21 -1.69
N CYS A 185 12.32 16.40 -0.74
CA CYS A 185 11.09 15.63 -0.98
C CYS A 185 9.87 16.51 -1.30
N TRP A 186 9.86 17.76 -0.84
CA TRP A 186 8.77 18.70 -1.13
C TRP A 186 8.64 18.97 -2.63
N ASP A 187 9.76 19.22 -3.31
CA ASP A 187 9.78 19.52 -4.75
C ASP A 187 9.30 18.31 -5.56
N HIS A 188 9.79 17.12 -5.21
CA HIS A 188 9.33 15.88 -5.83
C HIS A 188 7.86 15.58 -5.55
N THR A 189 7.36 15.84 -4.34
CA THR A 189 5.94 15.70 -4.01
C THR A 189 5.09 16.68 -4.81
N LEU A 190 5.48 17.96 -4.90
CA LEU A 190 4.79 18.96 -5.71
C LEU A 190 4.72 18.54 -7.18
N GLU A 191 5.81 17.97 -7.71
CA GLU A 191 5.83 17.48 -9.08
C GLU A 191 4.79 16.38 -9.33
N ARG A 192 4.52 15.51 -8.34
CA ARG A 192 3.49 14.46 -8.45
C ARG A 192 2.09 15.02 -8.26
N VAL A 193 1.93 15.99 -7.36
CA VAL A 193 0.63 16.56 -6.97
C VAL A 193 0.12 17.60 -7.97
N LYS A 194 0.98 18.24 -8.77
CA LYS A 194 0.59 19.30 -9.72
C LYS A 194 -0.49 18.90 -10.75
N MET A 195 -0.60 17.60 -11.06
CA MET A 195 -1.62 17.08 -11.99
C MET A 195 -2.96 16.77 -11.32
N LEU A 196 -3.03 16.76 -9.97
CA LEU A 196 -4.26 16.46 -9.25
C LEU A 196 -5.41 17.42 -9.55
N PRO A 197 -5.21 18.76 -9.64
CA PRO A 197 -6.30 19.67 -9.99
C PRO A 197 -6.89 19.35 -11.36
N PHE A 198 -6.06 19.00 -12.33
CA PHE A 198 -6.51 18.60 -13.67
C PHE A 198 -7.36 17.32 -13.62
N TYR A 199 -6.91 16.28 -12.91
CA TYR A 199 -7.71 15.06 -12.72
C TYR A 199 -9.01 15.31 -11.95
N GLY A 200 -8.98 16.21 -10.95
CA GLY A 200 -10.15 16.59 -10.17
C GLY A 200 -11.20 17.30 -11.02
N VAL A 201 -10.80 18.25 -11.86
CA VAL A 201 -11.71 18.94 -12.78
C VAL A 201 -12.32 17.97 -13.79
N LEU A 202 -11.51 17.09 -14.39
CA LEU A 202 -12.03 16.04 -15.27
C LEU A 202 -13.02 15.13 -14.54
N PHE A 203 -12.68 14.67 -13.34
CA PHE A 203 -13.58 13.84 -12.54
C PHE A 203 -14.93 14.54 -12.30
N LEU A 204 -14.92 15.80 -11.86
CA LEU A 204 -16.14 16.56 -11.61
C LEU A 204 -17.00 16.77 -12.87
N ILE A 205 -16.39 17.12 -14.01
CA ILE A 205 -17.10 17.29 -15.29
C ILE A 205 -17.77 15.98 -15.68
N PHE A 206 -17.02 14.88 -15.71
CA PHE A 206 -17.58 13.61 -16.16
C PHE A 206 -18.64 13.08 -15.19
N THR A 207 -18.45 13.22 -13.88
CA THR A 207 -19.47 12.83 -12.89
C THR A 207 -20.72 13.71 -12.93
N SER A 208 -20.62 14.99 -13.29
CA SER A 208 -21.80 15.85 -13.41
C SER A 208 -22.67 15.52 -14.63
N TYR A 209 -22.05 15.12 -15.74
CA TYR A 209 -22.78 14.82 -16.99
C TYR A 209 -23.16 13.33 -17.12
N PHE A 210 -22.38 12.43 -16.55
CA PHE A 210 -22.53 10.99 -16.71
C PHE A 210 -22.59 10.33 -15.33
N SER A 211 -23.78 10.18 -14.78
CA SER A 211 -23.94 9.48 -13.49
C SER A 211 -23.50 8.02 -13.60
N PHE A 212 -22.69 7.57 -12.66
CA PHE A 212 -22.32 6.15 -12.50
C PHE A 212 -23.55 5.30 -12.16
N ASP A 213 -24.43 5.81 -11.29
CA ASP A 213 -25.61 5.07 -10.82
C ASP A 213 -26.58 4.78 -11.96
N TYR A 214 -26.67 5.68 -12.95
CA TYR A 214 -27.48 5.46 -14.13
C TYR A 214 -27.05 4.19 -14.89
N ALA A 215 -25.74 3.92 -14.99
CA ALA A 215 -25.23 2.73 -15.67
C ALA A 215 -25.57 1.41 -14.96
N LEU A 216 -25.99 1.47 -13.69
CA LEU A 216 -26.41 0.31 -12.89
C LEU A 216 -27.93 0.09 -12.92
N THR A 217 -28.70 0.99 -13.54
CA THR A 217 -30.16 0.87 -13.59
C THR A 217 -30.63 -0.18 -14.59
N ASP A 218 -31.77 -0.80 -14.29
CA ASP A 218 -32.43 -1.73 -15.23
C ASP A 218 -32.85 -1.03 -16.53
N GLU A 219 -33.25 0.25 -16.46
CA GLU A 219 -33.56 1.07 -17.64
C GLU A 219 -32.37 1.12 -18.61
N PHE A 220 -31.17 1.42 -18.09
CA PHE A 220 -29.96 1.45 -18.90
C PHE A 220 -29.66 0.10 -19.54
N TYR A 221 -29.86 -1.01 -18.80
CA TYR A 221 -29.51 -2.33 -19.29
C TYR A 221 -30.52 -2.93 -20.27
N LEU A 222 -31.82 -2.74 -20.01
CA LEU A 222 -32.92 -3.37 -20.74
C LEU A 222 -33.46 -2.50 -21.87
N GLU A 223 -33.50 -1.17 -21.70
CA GLU A 223 -34.20 -0.28 -22.65
C GLU A 223 -33.24 0.40 -23.64
N ARG A 224 -31.95 0.53 -23.30
CA ARG A 224 -30.97 1.21 -24.17
C ARG A 224 -30.29 0.27 -25.14
N SER A 225 -30.02 0.78 -26.34
CA SER A 225 -29.29 0.04 -27.37
C SER A 225 -27.86 -0.29 -26.91
N VAL A 226 -27.30 -1.37 -27.45
CA VAL A 226 -25.93 -1.81 -27.14
C VAL A 226 -24.91 -0.69 -27.41
N TRP A 227 -25.07 0.04 -28.52
CA TRP A 227 -24.17 1.13 -28.90
C TRP A 227 -24.22 2.31 -27.92
N TYR A 228 -25.40 2.66 -27.42
CA TYR A 228 -25.54 3.70 -26.39
C TYR A 228 -24.83 3.26 -25.10
N ARG A 229 -25.00 1.99 -24.70
CA ARG A 229 -24.34 1.46 -23.51
C ARG A 229 -22.82 1.49 -23.62
N ILE A 230 -22.26 1.05 -24.74
CA ILE A 230 -20.81 1.10 -24.99
C ILE A 230 -20.30 2.54 -24.94
N TRP A 231 -20.99 3.46 -25.63
CA TRP A 231 -20.61 4.87 -25.63
C TRP A 231 -20.67 5.49 -24.23
N TYR A 232 -21.71 5.20 -23.44
CA TYR A 232 -21.89 5.73 -22.08
C TYR A 232 -20.87 5.13 -21.08
N VAL A 233 -20.38 3.92 -21.31
CA VAL A 233 -19.32 3.33 -20.48
C VAL A 233 -17.98 4.07 -20.62
N LEU A 234 -17.69 4.68 -21.78
CA LEU A 234 -16.45 5.45 -21.98
C LEU A 234 -16.28 6.63 -21.00
N PRO A 235 -17.23 7.58 -20.87
CA PRO A 235 -17.13 8.65 -19.90
C PRO A 235 -17.16 8.15 -18.44
N VAL A 236 -17.90 7.08 -18.14
CA VAL A 236 -17.88 6.44 -16.81
C VAL A 236 -16.49 5.86 -16.50
N PHE A 237 -15.83 5.26 -17.49
CA PHE A 237 -14.47 4.75 -17.35
C PHE A 237 -13.46 5.88 -17.08
N VAL A 238 -13.65 7.06 -17.68
CA VAL A 238 -12.82 8.24 -17.38
C VAL A 238 -12.95 8.65 -15.91
N GLN A 239 -14.16 8.62 -15.34
CA GLN A 239 -14.38 8.92 -13.91
C GLN A 239 -13.64 7.92 -13.02
N PHE A 240 -13.76 6.63 -13.32
CA PHE A 240 -13.07 5.59 -12.58
C PHE A 240 -11.53 5.75 -12.66
N ARG A 241 -11.01 6.01 -13.86
CA ARG A 241 -9.57 6.23 -14.08
C ARG A 241 -9.03 7.46 -13.37
N THR A 242 -9.73 8.59 -13.47
CA THR A 242 -9.33 9.84 -12.81
C THR A 242 -9.33 9.68 -11.28
N ARG A 243 -10.36 9.04 -10.70
CA ARG A 243 -10.39 8.70 -9.26
C ARG A 243 -9.21 7.84 -8.83
N MET A 244 -8.88 6.80 -9.59
CA MET A 244 -7.70 5.95 -9.30
C MET A 244 -6.38 6.73 -9.42
N TYR A 245 -6.22 7.57 -10.44
CA TYR A 245 -5.00 8.38 -10.61
C TYR A 245 -4.81 9.37 -9.46
N ILE A 246 -5.89 10.01 -8.99
CA ILE A 246 -5.85 10.89 -7.82
C ILE A 246 -5.36 10.10 -6.60
N GLY A 247 -5.97 8.94 -6.31
CA GLY A 247 -5.59 8.09 -5.19
C GLY A 247 -4.13 7.63 -5.26
N MET A 248 -3.67 7.14 -6.41
CA MET A 248 -2.27 6.69 -6.59
C MET A 248 -1.27 7.84 -6.43
N ARG A 249 -1.53 9.02 -7.00
CA ARG A 249 -0.65 10.19 -6.90
C ARG A 249 -0.57 10.74 -5.48
N LEU A 250 -1.69 10.80 -4.76
CA LEU A 250 -1.70 11.19 -3.34
C LEU A 250 -0.92 10.18 -2.50
N SER A 251 -1.07 8.89 -2.79
CA SER A 251 -0.34 7.84 -2.06
C SER A 251 1.15 7.85 -2.34
N GLU A 252 1.54 8.11 -3.59
CA GLU A 252 2.93 8.35 -4.00
C GLU A 252 3.53 9.57 -3.27
N ALA A 253 2.76 10.64 -3.13
CA ALA A 253 3.15 11.81 -2.34
C ALA A 253 3.40 11.46 -0.85
N VAL A 254 2.61 10.56 -0.24
CA VAL A 254 2.87 10.09 1.14
C VAL A 254 4.22 9.38 1.24
N LEU A 255 4.55 8.52 0.26
CA LEU A 255 5.81 7.78 0.22
C LEU A 255 7.01 8.72 0.06
N ILE A 256 6.91 9.68 -0.86
CA ILE A 256 7.97 10.67 -1.09
C ILE A 256 8.16 11.56 0.15
N MET A 257 7.07 12.07 0.73
CA MET A 257 7.15 12.93 1.92
C MET A 257 7.71 12.22 3.14
N SER A 258 7.42 10.93 3.31
CA SER A 258 7.96 10.11 4.39
C SER A 258 9.42 9.68 4.17
N GLY A 259 9.95 9.87 2.95
CA GLY A 259 11.32 9.53 2.59
C GLY A 259 11.53 8.06 2.20
N LEU A 260 10.46 7.31 1.96
CA LEU A 260 10.56 5.93 1.51
C LEU A 260 11.00 5.89 0.03
N GLY A 261 11.93 4.99 -0.30
CA GLY A 261 12.38 4.78 -1.69
C GLY A 261 13.33 5.85 -2.21
N VAL A 262 13.86 6.71 -1.34
CA VAL A 262 14.92 7.67 -1.70
C VAL A 262 16.25 6.93 -1.69
N TYR A 263 16.85 6.76 -2.86
CA TYR A 263 18.14 6.10 -3.04
C TYR A 263 19.08 6.95 -3.89
N PRO A 264 20.40 6.95 -3.63
CA PRO A 264 21.37 7.61 -4.49
C PRO A 264 21.38 6.99 -5.90
N ALA A 265 21.53 7.81 -6.94
CA ALA A 265 21.54 7.32 -8.33
C ALA A 265 22.65 6.28 -8.59
N VAL A 266 23.76 6.33 -7.84
CA VAL A 266 24.91 5.43 -7.98
C VAL A 266 24.54 3.97 -7.70
N THR A 267 23.49 3.73 -6.90
CA THR A 267 23.05 2.40 -6.50
C THR A 267 22.21 1.69 -7.56
N VAL A 268 21.92 2.39 -8.67
CA VAL A 268 21.08 1.92 -9.78
C VAL A 268 19.78 1.29 -9.25
N PRO A 269 18.95 2.05 -8.52
CA PRO A 269 17.79 1.49 -7.84
C PRO A 269 16.79 0.93 -8.84
N LEU A 270 16.28 -0.28 -8.57
CA LEU A 270 15.28 -0.95 -9.38
C LEU A 270 13.87 -0.70 -8.81
N PRO A 271 12.84 -0.53 -9.67
CA PRO A 271 11.46 -0.37 -9.22
C PRO A 271 11.03 -1.52 -8.29
N GLY A 272 10.63 -1.19 -7.06
CA GLY A 272 10.12 -2.14 -6.07
C GLY A 272 11.16 -3.07 -5.42
N LYS A 273 12.44 -2.99 -5.81
CA LYS A 273 13.53 -3.80 -5.24
C LYS A 273 14.59 -2.99 -4.48
N GLY A 274 14.62 -1.67 -4.66
CA GLY A 274 15.62 -0.81 -4.02
C GLY A 274 16.98 -0.85 -4.74
N PRO A 275 18.09 -0.57 -4.04
CA PRO A 275 19.45 -0.58 -4.58
C PRO A 275 19.81 -1.92 -5.26
N SER A 276 20.43 -1.89 -6.44
CA SER A 276 20.94 -3.10 -7.11
C SER A 276 22.46 -3.23 -7.05
N LYS A 277 23.15 -2.17 -6.62
CA LYS A 277 24.60 -2.16 -6.38
C LYS A 277 24.88 -1.72 -4.95
N GLU A 278 25.95 -2.29 -4.38
CA GLU A 278 26.49 -1.81 -3.11
C GLU A 278 26.94 -0.36 -3.21
N TYR A 279 26.79 0.34 -2.10
CA TYR A 279 27.29 1.69 -1.90
C TYR A 279 28.03 1.71 -0.58
N PHE A 280 29.28 2.15 -0.62
CA PHE A 280 30.05 2.49 0.57
C PHE A 280 30.01 4.00 0.71
N PHE A 281 29.52 4.49 1.85
CA PHE A 281 29.67 5.88 2.28
C PHE A 281 30.72 5.94 3.38
#